data_AF-A0A223VHT6-F1
#
_entry.id   AF-A0A223VHT6-F1
#
_cell.length_a   1.000
_cell.length_b   1.000
_cell.length_c   1.000
_cell.angle_alpha   90.00
_cell.angle_beta   90.00
_cell.angle_gamma   90.00
#
_symmetry.space_group_name_H-M   'P 1'
#
loop_
_entity.id
_entity.type
_entity.pdbx_description
1 polymer ?
#
loop_
_entity_poly.entity_id
_entity_poly.type
_entity_poly.pdbx_seq_one_letter_code
_entity_poly.pdbx_strand_id
1 'polypeptide(L)'
;MLSSLFTSRLTISSAEERLDQYRLNAGELCTISKARDIVDDAFKYWRLQISPRDRFSLTIGYDEDSRCVTDFSEASCARVNELFELNDEDDTCRMSVELIVHKTVQHQRLSLYAPALLGAYLESTPTLQVLKVLAGRMEGALIFECFAPIAAATSSSISFQCSADTAANTGDQQQEINRKSVFEIFQDNCFSRTLPGIFVPQDFNLTTATGVRGIDNFFKKARTLVSAIFIASSAELDDKDHLEYRICGYKTIAGTGPLDDLTEGSDILYKLVTWAYGDGGNADKIGLARNVLSLYITELKNLSNHPEIIHAIHSNYQIYLKENVESYLEVKGKITDILVDAVKKTHDLVDSFIDSLKNGIFVLLTFVLTVVVVNGLKDTSTSAIFSSTYIWVVVILCLLMSIWVFSARSSSLSQFDRAFDSIEELLKRNYHGVLQLAEVDNALNPVRISNRDYLRSQSTHYVRVWLLIVLLLITGFVIGNVLFVQASTASNSALPLTPTQVPVPNPVNKQAAPSPGTFEHTNQLDRLKPTNALDRRVNLRHGKSD
;
A
#
# COMPACT_ATOMS: atom_id res chain seq x y z
N MET A 1 -31.84 -35.04 -29.27
CA MET A 1 -31.79 -36.48 -29.61
C MET A 1 -32.76 -37.34 -28.79
N LEU A 2 -32.94 -37.09 -27.48
CA LEU A 2 -33.92 -37.83 -26.68
C LEU A 2 -35.38 -37.62 -27.13
N SER A 3 -35.75 -36.38 -27.49
CA SER A 3 -37.06 -36.05 -28.05
C SER A 3 -37.23 -36.42 -29.52
N SER A 4 -36.13 -36.50 -30.30
CA SER A 4 -36.20 -36.73 -31.75
C SER A 4 -36.68 -38.13 -32.12
N LEU A 5 -36.44 -39.11 -31.24
CA LEU A 5 -36.98 -40.48 -31.35
C LEU A 5 -38.50 -40.52 -31.30
N PHE A 6 -39.09 -39.64 -30.49
CA PHE A 6 -40.52 -39.61 -30.27
C PHE A 6 -41.23 -38.67 -31.24
N THR A 7 -40.63 -37.57 -31.68
CA THR A 7 -41.28 -36.63 -32.63
C THR A 7 -41.75 -37.25 -33.95
N SER A 8 -41.23 -38.41 -34.37
CA SER A 8 -41.69 -39.11 -35.57
C SER A 8 -42.75 -40.19 -35.30
N ARG A 9 -43.04 -40.51 -34.02
CA ARG A 9 -43.87 -41.67 -33.63
C ARG A 9 -44.92 -41.40 -32.53
N LEU A 10 -44.67 -40.42 -31.66
CA LEU A 10 -45.55 -39.93 -30.62
C LEU A 10 -45.62 -38.40 -30.62
N THR A 11 -46.77 -37.87 -30.23
CA THR A 11 -46.92 -36.43 -30.00
C THR A 11 -46.34 -36.05 -28.63
N ILE A 12 -45.36 -35.13 -28.60
CA ILE A 12 -44.77 -34.63 -27.35
C ILE A 12 -45.78 -33.68 -26.68
N SER A 13 -46.23 -34.03 -25.48
CA SER A 13 -47.16 -33.20 -24.70
C SER A 13 -46.44 -32.13 -23.88
N SER A 14 -45.27 -32.44 -23.33
CA SER A 14 -44.42 -31.46 -22.64
C SER A 14 -42.97 -31.93 -22.59
N ALA A 15 -42.02 -31.02 -22.74
CA ALA A 15 -40.61 -31.29 -22.50
C ALA A 15 -39.96 -30.11 -21.76
N GLU A 16 -39.14 -30.40 -20.76
CA GLU A 16 -38.48 -29.40 -19.93
C GLU A 16 -37.03 -29.82 -19.65
N GLU A 17 -36.11 -28.87 -19.72
CA GLU A 17 -34.70 -29.05 -19.39
C GLU A 17 -34.30 -28.04 -18.31
N ARG A 18 -34.03 -28.54 -17.11
CA ARG A 18 -33.57 -27.76 -15.95
C ARG A 18 -32.14 -28.15 -15.59
N LEU A 19 -31.49 -27.42 -14.70
CA LEU A 19 -30.13 -27.74 -14.23
C LEU A 19 -30.05 -29.04 -13.39
N ASP A 20 -31.17 -29.49 -12.83
CA ASP A 20 -31.29 -30.64 -11.94
C ASP A 20 -31.96 -31.84 -12.59
N GLN A 21 -32.84 -31.61 -13.56
CA GLN A 21 -33.57 -32.68 -14.24
C GLN A 21 -33.87 -32.37 -15.71
N TYR A 22 -34.07 -33.41 -16.50
CA TYR A 22 -34.73 -33.36 -17.81
C TYR A 22 -36.03 -34.16 -17.73
N ARG A 23 -37.13 -33.63 -18.25
CA ARG A 23 -38.44 -34.30 -18.29
C ARG A 23 -38.99 -34.28 -19.70
N LEU A 24 -39.50 -35.43 -20.16
CA LEU A 24 -40.18 -35.59 -21.43
C LEU A 24 -41.47 -36.37 -21.20
N ASN A 25 -42.59 -35.80 -21.62
CA ASN A 25 -43.89 -36.47 -21.68
C ASN A 25 -44.36 -36.49 -23.13
N ALA A 26 -44.74 -37.67 -23.60
CA ALA A 26 -45.29 -37.89 -24.93
C ALA A 26 -46.45 -38.89 -24.86
N GLY A 27 -47.32 -38.84 -25.86
CA GLY A 27 -48.41 -39.81 -25.97
C GLY A 27 -49.11 -39.72 -27.31
N GLU A 28 -49.74 -40.82 -27.71
CA GLU A 28 -50.52 -40.92 -28.93
C GLU A 28 -51.45 -42.14 -28.86
N LEU A 29 -52.41 -42.22 -29.78
CA LEU A 29 -53.15 -43.47 -30.02
C LEU A 29 -52.30 -44.38 -30.91
N CYS A 30 -52.05 -45.60 -30.48
CA CYS A 30 -51.30 -46.58 -31.27
C CYS A 30 -51.78 -48.01 -31.06
N THR A 31 -51.61 -48.83 -32.10
CA THR A 31 -51.79 -50.28 -32.03
C THR A 31 -50.67 -50.90 -31.19
N ILE A 32 -50.91 -52.11 -30.69
CA ILE A 32 -49.94 -52.85 -29.88
C ILE A 32 -48.61 -53.05 -30.60
N SER A 33 -48.66 -53.39 -31.90
CA SER A 33 -47.46 -53.57 -32.73
C SER A 33 -46.60 -52.30 -32.76
N LYS A 34 -47.22 -51.14 -33.00
CA LYS A 34 -46.53 -49.84 -32.98
C LYS A 34 -46.05 -49.48 -31.58
N ALA A 35 -46.78 -49.84 -30.52
CA ALA A 35 -46.37 -49.59 -29.14
C ALA A 35 -45.11 -50.38 -28.76
N ARG A 36 -45.05 -51.69 -29.10
CA ARG A 36 -43.87 -52.54 -28.89
C ARG A 36 -42.64 -52.00 -29.63
N ASP A 37 -42.79 -51.63 -30.89
CA ASP A 37 -41.70 -51.03 -31.67
C ASP A 37 -41.16 -49.74 -31.02
N ILE A 38 -42.05 -48.91 -30.44
CA ILE A 38 -41.65 -47.69 -29.73
C ILE A 38 -40.87 -48.02 -28.46
N VAL A 39 -41.29 -49.03 -27.69
CA VAL A 39 -40.60 -49.46 -26.46
C VAL A 39 -39.21 -49.99 -26.79
N ASP A 40 -39.09 -50.89 -27.76
CA ASP A 40 -37.82 -51.49 -28.14
C ASP A 40 -36.84 -50.44 -28.67
N ASP A 41 -37.31 -49.51 -29.51
CA ASP A 41 -36.50 -48.37 -29.97
C ASP A 41 -36.08 -47.49 -28.78
N ALA A 42 -37.00 -47.15 -27.87
CA ALA A 42 -36.67 -46.34 -26.70
C ALA A 42 -35.57 -46.98 -25.84
N PHE A 43 -35.66 -48.27 -25.54
CA PHE A 43 -34.66 -49.00 -24.78
C PHE A 43 -33.31 -49.08 -25.49
N LYS A 44 -33.30 -49.24 -26.81
CA LYS A 44 -32.08 -49.31 -27.62
C LYS A 44 -31.37 -47.96 -27.73
N TYR A 45 -32.12 -46.90 -28.00
CA TYR A 45 -31.54 -45.59 -28.29
C TYR A 45 -31.25 -44.77 -27.04
N TRP A 46 -32.13 -44.75 -26.04
CA TRP A 46 -31.89 -43.95 -24.82
C TRP A 46 -30.76 -44.49 -23.95
N ARG A 47 -30.51 -45.80 -24.01
CA ARG A 47 -29.34 -46.42 -23.39
C ARG A 47 -28.02 -45.78 -23.84
N LEU A 48 -27.94 -45.26 -25.07
CA LEU A 48 -26.74 -44.62 -25.63
C LEU A 48 -26.74 -43.10 -25.49
N GLN A 49 -27.87 -42.50 -25.12
CA GLN A 49 -28.09 -41.05 -25.13
C GLN A 49 -28.23 -40.45 -23.73
N ILE A 50 -28.47 -41.28 -22.70
CA ILE A 50 -28.47 -40.88 -21.29
C ILE A 50 -27.05 -41.06 -20.74
N SER A 51 -26.53 -40.03 -20.09
CA SER A 51 -25.19 -40.08 -19.48
C SER A 51 -25.14 -41.16 -18.38
N PRO A 52 -24.07 -41.95 -18.28
CA PRO A 52 -23.93 -42.97 -17.22
C PRO A 52 -23.86 -42.36 -15.81
N ARG A 53 -23.66 -41.04 -15.69
CA ARG A 53 -23.65 -40.31 -14.42
C ARG A 53 -25.05 -40.04 -13.88
N ASP A 54 -26.04 -40.03 -14.76
CA ASP A 54 -27.40 -39.60 -14.43
C ASP A 54 -28.28 -40.78 -14.09
N ARG A 55 -29.32 -40.52 -13.29
CA ARG A 55 -30.34 -41.52 -12.94
C ARG A 55 -31.60 -41.19 -13.71
N PHE A 56 -32.33 -42.20 -14.18
CA PHE A 56 -33.59 -41.95 -14.88
C PHE A 56 -34.73 -42.83 -14.36
N SER A 57 -35.94 -42.38 -14.63
CA SER A 57 -37.20 -43.09 -14.44
C SER A 57 -37.96 -43.00 -15.75
N LEU A 58 -38.32 -44.15 -16.31
CA LEU A 58 -39.13 -44.27 -17.52
C LEU A 58 -40.45 -44.95 -17.17
N THR A 59 -41.54 -44.19 -17.25
CA THR A 59 -42.90 -44.68 -17.07
C THR A 59 -43.57 -44.80 -18.43
N ILE A 60 -44.05 -46.00 -18.77
CA ILE A 60 -44.81 -46.28 -19.97
C ILE A 60 -46.20 -46.73 -19.53
N GLY A 61 -47.22 -46.05 -20.06
CA GLY A 61 -48.63 -46.38 -19.88
C GLY A 61 -49.25 -46.81 -21.19
N TYR A 62 -50.10 -47.83 -21.14
CA TYR A 62 -50.92 -48.29 -22.25
C TYR A 62 -52.32 -48.58 -21.71
N ASP A 63 -53.30 -47.84 -22.23
CA ASP A 63 -54.68 -47.84 -21.72
C ASP A 63 -54.77 -47.44 -20.22
N GLU A 64 -55.30 -48.30 -19.34
CA GLU A 64 -55.41 -48.03 -17.89
C GLU A 64 -54.17 -48.46 -17.08
N ASP A 65 -53.28 -49.26 -17.67
CA ASP A 65 -52.11 -49.82 -16.98
C ASP A 65 -50.82 -49.05 -17.28
N SER A 66 -49.90 -49.03 -16.30
CA SER A 66 -48.57 -48.44 -16.47
C SER A 66 -47.47 -49.25 -15.78
N ARG A 67 -46.24 -49.13 -16.31
CA ARG A 67 -45.02 -49.72 -15.76
C ARG A 67 -43.92 -48.68 -15.73
N CYS A 68 -43.17 -48.66 -14.63
CA CYS A 68 -42.04 -47.77 -14.43
C CYS A 68 -40.74 -48.58 -14.31
N VAL A 69 -39.69 -48.14 -14.99
CA VAL A 69 -38.36 -48.76 -14.99
C VAL A 69 -37.26 -47.72 -14.80
N THR A 70 -36.13 -48.14 -14.23
CA THR A 70 -34.98 -47.27 -13.93
C THR A 70 -33.68 -47.75 -14.59
N ASP A 71 -33.77 -48.77 -15.44
CA ASP A 71 -32.65 -49.35 -16.17
C ASP A 71 -33.12 -49.89 -17.52
N PHE A 72 -32.17 -50.09 -18.44
CA PHE A 72 -32.40 -50.64 -19.78
C PHE A 72 -31.97 -52.12 -19.87
N SER A 73 -32.16 -52.91 -18.82
CA SER A 73 -31.93 -54.36 -18.85
C SER A 73 -33.02 -55.09 -19.63
N GLU A 74 -32.72 -56.29 -20.12
CA GLU A 74 -33.70 -57.16 -20.79
C GLU A 74 -34.89 -57.48 -19.88
N ALA A 75 -34.66 -57.67 -18.58
CA ALA A 75 -35.72 -57.89 -17.61
C ALA A 75 -36.65 -56.67 -17.49
N SER A 76 -36.11 -55.46 -17.53
CA SER A 76 -36.91 -54.22 -17.51
C SER A 76 -37.71 -54.03 -18.80
N CYS A 77 -37.13 -54.41 -19.94
CA CYS A 77 -37.85 -54.39 -21.22
C CYS A 77 -39.01 -55.39 -21.23
N ALA A 78 -38.77 -56.62 -20.78
CA ALA A 78 -39.81 -57.64 -20.65
C ALA A 78 -40.97 -57.18 -19.77
N ARG A 79 -40.67 -56.59 -18.60
CA ARG A 79 -41.70 -56.04 -17.69
C ARG A 79 -42.56 -54.94 -18.32
N VAL A 80 -42.01 -54.15 -19.23
CA VAL A 80 -42.79 -53.14 -19.97
C VAL A 80 -43.62 -53.82 -21.05
N ASN A 81 -43.07 -54.81 -21.75
CA ASN A 81 -43.77 -55.54 -22.80
C ASN A 81 -44.95 -56.38 -22.29
N GLU A 82 -44.96 -56.77 -21.01
CA GLU A 82 -46.11 -57.38 -20.33
C GLU A 82 -47.39 -56.51 -20.41
N LEU A 83 -47.28 -55.18 -20.55
CA LEU A 83 -48.43 -54.28 -20.75
C LEU A 83 -49.24 -54.59 -22.00
N PHE A 84 -48.66 -55.33 -22.95
CA PHE A 84 -49.22 -55.57 -24.27
C PHE A 84 -49.65 -57.02 -24.49
N GLU A 85 -49.66 -57.87 -23.45
CA GLU A 85 -49.94 -59.31 -23.60
C GLU A 85 -51.43 -59.65 -23.55
N LEU A 86 -52.27 -58.78 -22.98
CA LEU A 86 -53.71 -59.04 -22.73
C LEU A 86 -54.65 -58.29 -23.68
N ASN A 87 -54.12 -57.51 -24.63
CA ASN A 87 -54.91 -56.62 -25.48
C ASN A 87 -54.94 -57.14 -26.92
N ASP A 88 -56.03 -56.86 -27.66
CA ASP A 88 -56.21 -57.27 -29.05
C ASP A 88 -55.31 -56.44 -30.01
N GLU A 89 -54.65 -57.09 -30.98
CA GLU A 89 -53.65 -56.46 -31.86
C GLU A 89 -54.20 -55.32 -32.74
N ASP A 90 -55.50 -55.38 -33.07
CA ASP A 90 -56.18 -54.40 -33.91
C ASP A 90 -56.73 -53.19 -33.14
N ASP A 91 -56.75 -53.26 -31.81
CA ASP A 91 -57.27 -52.17 -30.97
C ASP A 91 -56.27 -51.03 -30.86
N THR A 92 -56.79 -49.80 -30.96
CA THR A 92 -55.99 -48.57 -30.84
C THR A 92 -56.20 -47.96 -29.46
N CYS A 93 -55.26 -48.19 -28.55
CA CYS A 93 -55.30 -47.65 -27.19
C CYS A 93 -54.40 -46.42 -27.05
N ARG A 94 -54.62 -45.67 -25.97
CA ARG A 94 -53.79 -44.51 -25.64
C ARG A 94 -52.49 -44.97 -24.99
N MET A 95 -51.37 -44.59 -25.60
CA MET A 95 -50.04 -44.76 -25.03
C MET A 95 -49.55 -43.45 -24.42
N SER A 96 -48.91 -43.53 -23.26
CA SER A 96 -48.20 -42.43 -22.61
C SER A 96 -46.79 -42.83 -22.24
N VAL A 97 -45.84 -41.94 -22.45
CA VAL A 97 -44.43 -42.12 -22.10
C VAL A 97 -43.98 -40.91 -21.29
N GLU A 98 -43.50 -41.15 -20.08
CA GLU A 98 -42.84 -40.15 -19.23
C GLU A 98 -41.40 -40.60 -18.96
N LEU A 99 -40.44 -39.79 -19.38
CA LEU A 99 -39.03 -39.94 -19.05
C LEU A 99 -38.60 -38.79 -18.15
N ILE A 100 -38.07 -39.13 -16.98
CA ILE A 100 -37.45 -38.19 -16.04
C ILE A 100 -35.99 -38.59 -15.85
N VAL A 101 -35.06 -37.70 -16.15
CA VAL A 101 -33.62 -37.88 -15.92
C VAL A 101 -33.16 -36.90 -14.85
N HIS A 102 -32.71 -37.43 -13.71
CA HIS A 102 -32.06 -36.69 -12.63
C HIS A 102 -30.57 -36.56 -12.88
N LYS A 103 -30.09 -35.32 -12.93
CA LYS A 103 -28.73 -35.00 -13.34
C LYS A 103 -27.80 -34.90 -12.15
N THR A 104 -26.61 -35.49 -12.29
CA THR A 104 -25.58 -35.44 -11.25
C THR A 104 -24.30 -34.82 -11.81
N VAL A 105 -23.74 -33.88 -11.05
CA VAL A 105 -22.40 -33.35 -11.35
C VAL A 105 -21.36 -34.35 -10.86
N GLN A 106 -20.53 -34.86 -11.77
CA GLN A 106 -19.33 -35.63 -11.41
C GLN A 106 -18.16 -35.15 -12.26
N HIS A 107 -16.98 -35.01 -11.66
CA HIS A 107 -15.79 -34.46 -12.33
C HIS A 107 -16.08 -33.12 -13.03
N GLN A 108 -16.82 -32.23 -12.37
CA GLN A 108 -17.25 -30.91 -12.88
C GLN A 108 -18.10 -30.95 -14.15
N ARG A 109 -18.61 -32.13 -14.57
CA ARG A 109 -19.44 -32.28 -15.77
C ARG A 109 -20.91 -32.43 -15.41
N LEU A 110 -21.77 -31.68 -16.11
CA LEU A 110 -23.22 -31.76 -16.02
C LEU A 110 -23.80 -32.05 -17.39
N SER A 111 -24.70 -33.03 -17.48
CA SER A 111 -25.32 -33.43 -18.74
C SER A 111 -26.39 -32.42 -19.17
N LEU A 112 -26.36 -32.01 -20.44
CA LEU A 112 -27.33 -31.13 -21.09
C LEU A 112 -27.95 -31.86 -22.30
N TYR A 113 -29.22 -32.24 -22.19
CA TYR A 113 -29.89 -33.08 -23.19
C TYR A 113 -30.61 -32.28 -24.27
N ALA A 114 -31.18 -31.14 -23.91
CA ALA A 114 -31.88 -30.23 -24.81
C ALA A 114 -31.51 -28.76 -24.55
N PRO A 115 -30.43 -28.24 -25.17
CA PRO A 115 -29.98 -26.85 -25.02
C PRO A 115 -31.08 -25.80 -25.25
N ALA A 116 -31.93 -25.98 -26.26
CA ALA A 116 -33.03 -25.04 -26.53
C ALA A 116 -34.05 -24.95 -25.38
N LEU A 117 -34.36 -26.09 -24.73
CA LEU A 117 -35.26 -26.13 -23.58
C LEU A 117 -34.59 -25.53 -22.33
N LEU A 118 -33.27 -25.70 -22.18
CA LEU A 118 -32.53 -24.99 -21.13
C LEU A 118 -32.64 -23.48 -21.34
N GLY A 119 -32.49 -23.01 -22.58
CA GLY A 119 -32.70 -21.60 -22.93
C GLY A 119 -34.08 -21.08 -22.48
N ALA A 120 -35.15 -21.84 -22.74
CA ALA A 120 -36.50 -21.48 -22.32
C ALA A 120 -36.67 -21.49 -20.78
N TYR A 121 -36.04 -22.44 -20.08
CA TYR A 121 -36.00 -22.45 -18.61
C TYR A 121 -35.28 -21.22 -18.05
N LEU A 122 -34.15 -20.84 -18.65
CA LEU A 122 -33.36 -19.66 -18.22
C LEU A 122 -34.09 -18.33 -18.49
N GLU A 123 -34.90 -18.24 -19.54
CA GLU A 123 -35.69 -17.04 -19.85
C GLU A 123 -36.92 -16.90 -18.93
N SER A 124 -37.48 -18.00 -18.45
CA SER A 124 -38.69 -18.02 -17.63
C SER A 124 -38.44 -18.00 -16.12
N THR A 125 -37.22 -18.30 -15.69
CA THR A 125 -36.85 -18.38 -14.27
C THR A 125 -36.09 -17.12 -13.83
N PRO A 126 -36.40 -16.53 -12.65
CA PRO A 126 -35.66 -15.38 -12.13
C PRO A 126 -34.15 -15.63 -12.04
N THR A 127 -33.37 -14.62 -12.41
CA THR A 127 -31.90 -14.74 -12.58
C THR A 127 -31.23 -15.21 -11.29
N LEU A 128 -31.64 -14.65 -10.14
CA LEU A 128 -31.08 -15.01 -8.83
C LEU A 128 -31.33 -16.48 -8.47
N GLN A 129 -32.51 -17.02 -8.81
CA GLN A 129 -32.84 -18.41 -8.53
C GLN A 129 -31.94 -19.34 -9.35
N VAL A 130 -31.75 -19.05 -10.63
CA VAL A 130 -30.84 -19.81 -11.49
C VAL A 130 -29.42 -19.75 -10.95
N LEU A 131 -28.92 -18.57 -10.55
CA LEU A 131 -27.58 -18.42 -9.98
C LEU A 131 -27.39 -19.24 -8.70
N LYS A 132 -28.38 -19.27 -7.80
CA LYS A 132 -28.33 -20.12 -6.59
C LYS A 132 -28.26 -21.61 -6.94
N VAL A 133 -29.07 -22.06 -7.89
CA VAL A 133 -29.09 -23.47 -8.35
C VAL A 133 -27.77 -23.85 -9.03
N LEU A 134 -27.20 -22.94 -9.82
CA LEU A 134 -25.91 -23.10 -10.49
C LEU A 134 -24.77 -23.14 -9.47
N ALA A 135 -24.80 -22.26 -8.46
CA ALA A 135 -23.78 -22.22 -7.42
C ALA A 135 -23.72 -23.52 -6.60
N GLY A 136 -24.87 -24.11 -6.27
CA GLY A 136 -24.92 -25.41 -5.59
C GLY A 136 -24.41 -26.59 -6.44
N ARG A 137 -24.09 -26.38 -7.71
CA ARG A 137 -23.61 -27.40 -8.66
C ARG A 137 -22.18 -27.16 -9.13
N MET A 138 -21.58 -26.03 -8.78
CA MET A 138 -20.27 -25.64 -9.27
C MET A 138 -19.25 -25.64 -8.13
N GLU A 139 -18.16 -26.38 -8.32
CA GLU A 139 -17.00 -26.36 -7.43
C GLU A 139 -15.80 -25.82 -8.23
N GLY A 140 -15.71 -24.48 -8.32
CA GLY A 140 -14.69 -23.76 -9.08
C GLY A 140 -14.94 -23.69 -10.60
N ALA A 141 -15.35 -24.79 -11.23
CA ALA A 141 -15.66 -24.85 -12.66
C ALA A 141 -16.82 -25.82 -12.96
N LEU A 142 -17.47 -25.63 -14.12
CA LEU A 142 -18.57 -26.46 -14.60
C LEU A 142 -18.53 -26.62 -16.12
N ILE A 143 -18.60 -27.86 -16.59
CA ILE A 143 -18.64 -28.22 -18.00
C ILE A 143 -20.03 -28.80 -18.31
N PHE A 144 -20.79 -28.12 -19.16
CA PHE A 144 -22.01 -28.65 -19.74
C PHE A 144 -21.66 -29.60 -20.89
N GLU A 145 -21.82 -30.90 -20.64
CA GLU A 145 -21.69 -31.93 -21.66
C GLU A 145 -23.00 -32.07 -22.42
N CYS A 146 -23.00 -31.61 -23.67
CA CYS A 146 -24.19 -31.44 -24.49
C CYS A 146 -24.40 -32.66 -25.39
N PHE A 147 -25.56 -33.30 -25.24
CA PHE A 147 -26.01 -34.46 -26.03
C PHE A 147 -26.86 -34.05 -27.25
N ALA A 148 -26.91 -32.75 -27.54
CA ALA A 148 -27.52 -32.18 -28.74
C ALA A 148 -26.60 -31.10 -29.32
N PRO A 149 -26.72 -30.80 -30.62
CA PRO A 149 -25.86 -29.82 -31.28
C PRO A 149 -25.91 -28.45 -30.60
N ILE A 150 -24.74 -27.92 -30.26
CA ILE A 150 -24.52 -26.58 -29.72
C ILE A 150 -23.14 -26.11 -30.17
N ALA A 151 -22.96 -24.80 -30.37
CA ALA A 151 -21.61 -24.27 -30.59
C ALA A 151 -20.81 -24.35 -29.29
N ALA A 152 -19.54 -24.75 -29.39
CA ALA A 152 -18.64 -24.72 -28.24
C ALA A 152 -18.46 -23.28 -27.74
N ALA A 153 -18.63 -23.09 -26.45
CA ALA A 153 -18.53 -21.79 -25.79
C ALA A 153 -17.88 -21.95 -24.42
N THR A 154 -16.96 -21.07 -24.08
CA THR A 154 -16.18 -21.17 -22.83
C THR A 154 -16.05 -19.80 -22.18
N SER A 155 -16.13 -19.77 -20.86
CA SER A 155 -15.77 -18.66 -19.98
C SER A 155 -14.61 -19.09 -19.07
N SER A 156 -14.27 -18.29 -18.06
CA SER A 156 -13.19 -18.66 -17.12
C SER A 156 -13.48 -19.91 -16.27
N SER A 157 -14.75 -20.25 -16.02
CA SER A 157 -15.16 -21.41 -15.22
C SER A 157 -16.22 -22.30 -15.86
N ILE A 158 -17.05 -21.74 -16.74
CA ILE A 158 -18.18 -22.45 -17.34
C ILE A 158 -17.92 -22.69 -18.82
N SER A 159 -18.13 -23.91 -19.30
CA SER A 159 -18.01 -24.24 -20.72
C SER A 159 -19.13 -25.16 -21.21
N PHE A 160 -19.41 -25.09 -22.51
CA PHE A 160 -20.35 -25.94 -23.23
C PHE A 160 -19.59 -26.73 -24.28
N GLN A 161 -19.66 -28.06 -24.18
CA GLN A 161 -18.94 -28.99 -25.07
C GLN A 161 -19.91 -30.03 -25.61
N CYS A 162 -19.84 -30.33 -26.90
CA CYS A 162 -20.59 -31.45 -27.48
C CYS A 162 -19.97 -32.78 -27.02
N SER A 163 -20.79 -33.75 -26.62
CA SER A 163 -20.31 -35.07 -26.19
C SER A 163 -19.51 -35.81 -27.28
N ALA A 164 -19.79 -35.52 -28.55
CA ALA A 164 -19.05 -36.07 -29.70
C ALA A 164 -17.61 -35.51 -29.84
N ASP A 165 -17.34 -34.32 -29.32
CA ASP A 165 -16.06 -33.61 -29.49
C ASP A 165 -15.08 -33.82 -28.31
N THR A 166 -15.47 -34.65 -27.35
CA THR A 166 -14.78 -34.85 -26.06
C THR A 166 -13.34 -35.38 -26.18
N ALA A 167 -12.90 -35.79 -27.38
CA ALA A 167 -11.57 -36.35 -27.62
C ALA A 167 -10.45 -35.32 -27.92
N ALA A 168 -10.76 -34.04 -28.18
CA ALA A 168 -9.76 -33.13 -28.75
C ALA A 168 -9.16 -32.06 -27.81
N ASN A 169 -9.86 -31.60 -26.76
CA ASN A 169 -9.42 -30.41 -26.02
C ASN A 169 -9.41 -30.62 -24.50
N THR A 170 -8.40 -31.34 -24.00
CA THR A 170 -8.10 -31.47 -22.56
C THR A 170 -6.90 -30.61 -22.16
N GLY A 171 -6.78 -29.43 -22.74
CA GLY A 171 -5.68 -28.54 -22.45
C GLY A 171 -5.79 -27.28 -23.27
N ASP A 172 -6.51 -26.29 -22.75
CA ASP A 172 -6.01 -24.92 -22.87
C ASP A 172 -6.55 -24.08 -21.72
N GLN A 173 -5.60 -23.73 -20.87
CA GLN A 173 -5.55 -22.67 -19.87
C GLN A 173 -6.91 -22.07 -19.47
N GLN A 174 -7.58 -22.69 -18.49
CA GLN A 174 -8.38 -21.90 -17.55
C GLN A 174 -7.41 -20.93 -16.89
N GLN A 175 -7.52 -19.65 -17.26
CA GLN A 175 -6.78 -18.57 -16.64
C GLN A 175 -7.05 -18.66 -15.14
N GLU A 176 -6.02 -18.96 -14.36
CA GLU A 176 -6.13 -19.12 -12.91
C GLU A 176 -6.44 -17.75 -12.30
N ILE A 177 -7.71 -17.39 -12.28
CA ILE A 177 -8.18 -16.19 -11.59
C ILE A 177 -7.89 -16.44 -10.12
N ASN A 178 -7.13 -15.54 -9.50
CA ASN A 178 -6.99 -15.51 -8.05
C ASN A 178 -8.34 -15.04 -7.43
N ARG A 179 -9.33 -15.93 -7.46
CA ARG A 179 -10.70 -15.66 -6.97
C ARG A 179 -10.66 -15.19 -5.54
N LYS A 180 -9.76 -15.76 -4.73
CA LYS A 180 -9.60 -15.41 -3.32
C LYS A 180 -9.27 -13.93 -3.17
N SER A 181 -8.25 -13.42 -3.88
CA SER A 181 -7.90 -12.00 -3.79
C SER A 181 -9.01 -11.09 -4.33
N VAL A 182 -9.68 -11.51 -5.42
CA VAL A 182 -10.82 -10.75 -5.97
C VAL A 182 -11.96 -10.63 -4.97
N PHE A 183 -12.30 -11.71 -4.25
CA PHE A 183 -13.34 -11.71 -3.23
C PHE A 183 -12.93 -10.94 -1.97
N GLU A 184 -11.67 -11.01 -1.55
CA GLU A 184 -11.16 -10.20 -0.43
C GLU A 184 -11.31 -8.71 -0.74
N ILE A 185 -10.86 -8.26 -1.91
CA ILE A 185 -11.02 -6.86 -2.35
C ILE A 185 -12.51 -6.48 -2.43
N PHE A 186 -13.36 -7.36 -2.96
CA PHE A 186 -14.80 -7.12 -3.03
C PHE A 186 -15.43 -6.95 -1.65
N GLN A 187 -15.12 -7.84 -0.69
CA GLN A 187 -15.66 -7.78 0.67
C GLN A 187 -15.23 -6.51 1.41
N ASP A 188 -14.02 -6.02 1.16
CA ASP A 188 -13.50 -4.79 1.78
C ASP A 188 -14.11 -3.50 1.18
N ASN A 189 -14.65 -3.56 -0.04
CA ASN A 189 -15.07 -2.37 -0.80
C ASN A 189 -16.56 -2.33 -1.19
N CYS A 190 -17.28 -3.43 -1.04
CA CYS A 190 -18.65 -3.61 -1.52
C CYS A 190 -19.48 -4.42 -0.53
N PHE A 191 -20.78 -4.12 -0.50
CA PHE A 191 -21.76 -4.93 0.23
C PHE A 191 -22.83 -5.48 -0.70
N SER A 192 -23.03 -6.80 -0.70
CA SER A 192 -24.17 -7.44 -1.36
C SER A 192 -24.54 -8.75 -0.68
N ARG A 193 -25.84 -8.99 -0.49
CA ARG A 193 -26.40 -10.28 -0.04
C ARG A 193 -26.95 -11.14 -1.18
N THR A 194 -26.87 -10.63 -2.41
CA THR A 194 -27.52 -11.22 -3.58
C THR A 194 -26.71 -12.37 -4.17
N LEU A 195 -25.43 -12.17 -4.41
CA LEU A 195 -24.62 -13.16 -5.12
C LEU A 195 -24.24 -14.31 -4.19
N PRO A 196 -24.37 -15.56 -4.65
CA PRO A 196 -23.61 -16.67 -4.08
C PRO A 196 -22.13 -16.29 -4.15
N GLY A 197 -21.41 -16.32 -3.01
CA GLY A 197 -20.03 -15.83 -2.83
C GLY A 197 -18.95 -16.62 -3.56
N ILE A 198 -19.27 -17.18 -4.72
CA ILE A 198 -18.39 -17.97 -5.59
C ILE A 198 -18.25 -17.36 -6.99
N PHE A 199 -19.17 -16.48 -7.41
CA PHE A 199 -19.19 -15.92 -8.76
C PHE A 199 -18.45 -14.60 -8.90
N VAL A 200 -17.64 -14.51 -9.95
CA VAL A 200 -16.98 -13.29 -10.44
C VAL A 200 -17.49 -12.97 -11.85
N PRO A 201 -17.38 -11.72 -12.33
CA PRO A 201 -17.89 -11.34 -13.65
C PRO A 201 -17.37 -12.21 -14.81
N GLN A 202 -16.12 -12.68 -14.70
CA GLN A 202 -15.45 -13.51 -15.71
C GLN A 202 -16.08 -14.90 -15.86
N ASP A 203 -16.85 -15.38 -14.87
CA ASP A 203 -17.55 -16.68 -14.95
C ASP A 203 -18.69 -16.65 -15.97
N PHE A 204 -19.19 -15.47 -16.31
CA PHE A 204 -20.32 -15.29 -17.24
C PHE A 204 -19.93 -14.61 -18.55
N ASN A 205 -18.64 -14.36 -18.78
CA ASN A 205 -18.15 -13.81 -20.03
C ASN A 205 -17.76 -14.94 -21.00
N LEU A 206 -18.72 -15.40 -21.79
CA LEU A 206 -18.48 -16.37 -22.86
C LEU A 206 -17.61 -15.76 -23.97
N THR A 207 -16.59 -16.49 -24.40
CA THR A 207 -15.71 -16.08 -25.52
C THR A 207 -16.43 -16.13 -26.87
N THR A 208 -17.34 -17.08 -27.04
CA THR A 208 -18.18 -17.30 -28.22
C THR A 208 -19.62 -17.57 -27.80
N ALA A 209 -20.58 -17.26 -28.66
CA ALA A 209 -21.98 -17.58 -28.43
C ALA A 209 -22.22 -19.09 -28.56
N THR A 210 -23.14 -19.62 -27.75
CA THR A 210 -23.58 -21.03 -27.82
C THR A 210 -24.47 -21.31 -29.04
N GLY A 211 -25.05 -20.26 -29.63
CA GLY A 211 -26.04 -20.38 -30.70
C GLY A 211 -27.46 -20.62 -30.19
N VAL A 212 -27.65 -20.70 -28.86
CA VAL A 212 -28.95 -20.82 -28.20
C VAL A 212 -29.26 -19.51 -27.50
N ARG A 213 -30.18 -18.74 -28.08
CA ARG A 213 -30.54 -17.38 -27.63
C ARG A 213 -30.81 -17.28 -26.13
N GLY A 214 -31.58 -18.19 -25.54
CA GLY A 214 -31.90 -18.14 -24.11
C GLY A 214 -30.69 -18.35 -23.19
N ILE A 215 -29.73 -19.19 -23.60
CA ILE A 215 -28.47 -19.38 -22.87
C ILE A 215 -27.61 -18.12 -23.02
N ASP A 216 -27.42 -17.63 -24.24
CA ASP A 216 -26.57 -16.45 -24.51
C ASP A 216 -27.10 -15.20 -23.80
N ASN A 217 -28.42 -14.99 -23.79
CA ASN A 217 -29.09 -13.91 -23.06
C ASN A 217 -28.89 -14.03 -21.55
N PHE A 218 -29.05 -15.23 -20.99
CA PHE A 218 -28.82 -15.44 -19.56
C PHE A 218 -27.38 -15.12 -19.16
N PHE A 219 -26.38 -15.57 -19.93
CA PHE A 219 -24.97 -15.27 -19.64
C PHE A 219 -24.69 -13.77 -19.72
N LYS A 220 -25.24 -13.06 -20.71
CA LYS A 220 -25.13 -11.60 -20.80
C LYS A 220 -25.79 -10.93 -19.58
N LYS A 221 -26.98 -11.38 -19.16
CA LYS A 221 -27.72 -10.85 -18.01
C LYS A 221 -26.98 -11.10 -16.69
N ALA A 222 -26.50 -12.31 -16.47
CA ALA A 222 -25.69 -12.68 -15.31
C ALA A 222 -24.37 -11.89 -15.24
N ARG A 223 -23.64 -11.76 -16.37
CA ARG A 223 -22.43 -10.92 -16.45
C ARG A 223 -22.72 -9.46 -16.07
N THR A 224 -23.83 -8.92 -16.57
CA THR A 224 -24.29 -7.55 -16.25
C THR A 224 -24.54 -7.40 -14.76
N LEU A 225 -25.31 -8.32 -14.17
CA LEU A 225 -25.64 -8.32 -12.74
C LEU A 225 -24.39 -8.38 -11.87
N VAL A 226 -23.53 -9.37 -12.10
CA VAL A 226 -22.32 -9.56 -11.30
C VAL A 226 -21.40 -8.34 -11.44
N SER A 227 -21.23 -7.80 -12.64
CA SER A 227 -20.42 -6.60 -12.85
C SER A 227 -21.02 -5.36 -12.15
N ALA A 228 -22.34 -5.17 -12.23
CA ALA A 228 -23.02 -4.06 -11.56
C ALA A 228 -22.85 -4.13 -10.03
N ILE A 229 -22.95 -5.33 -9.45
CA ILE A 229 -22.73 -5.56 -8.02
C ILE A 229 -21.28 -5.26 -7.63
N PHE A 230 -20.30 -5.68 -8.44
CA PHE A 230 -18.88 -5.46 -8.14
C PHE A 230 -18.44 -4.00 -8.21
N ILE A 231 -19.02 -3.19 -9.10
CA ILE A 231 -18.70 -1.75 -9.17
C ILE A 231 -19.47 -0.94 -8.11
N ALA A 232 -20.66 -1.40 -7.71
CA ALA A 232 -21.48 -0.75 -6.70
C ALA A 232 -20.82 -0.77 -5.31
N SER A 233 -21.07 0.26 -4.51
CA SER A 233 -20.75 0.27 -3.09
C SER A 233 -21.70 -0.63 -2.31
N SER A 234 -22.97 -0.65 -2.71
CA SER A 234 -23.95 -1.63 -2.25
C SER A 234 -24.92 -1.99 -3.37
N ALA A 235 -25.28 -3.26 -3.49
CA ALA A 235 -26.27 -3.69 -4.47
C ALA A 235 -27.05 -4.92 -3.99
N GLU A 236 -28.36 -4.90 -4.20
CA GLU A 236 -29.27 -6.00 -3.88
C GLU A 236 -30.23 -6.24 -5.07
N LEU A 237 -30.42 -7.51 -5.47
CA LEU A 237 -31.43 -7.92 -6.46
C LEU A 237 -32.59 -8.58 -5.73
N ASP A 238 -33.81 -8.18 -6.08
CA ASP A 238 -35.03 -8.80 -5.55
C ASP A 238 -35.46 -10.05 -6.35
N ASP A 239 -36.55 -10.69 -5.91
CA ASP A 239 -37.10 -11.89 -6.55
C ASP A 239 -37.77 -11.61 -7.92
N LYS A 240 -37.89 -10.35 -8.33
CA LYS A 240 -38.48 -9.90 -9.60
C LYS A 240 -37.43 -9.40 -10.59
N ASP A 241 -36.15 -9.70 -10.36
CA ASP A 241 -35.02 -9.21 -11.16
C ASP A 241 -34.92 -7.67 -11.20
N HIS A 242 -35.37 -6.98 -10.15
CA HIS A 242 -35.08 -5.55 -9.96
C HIS A 242 -33.81 -5.37 -9.14
N LEU A 243 -32.86 -4.61 -9.68
CA LEU A 243 -31.59 -4.29 -9.06
C LEU A 243 -31.66 -2.93 -8.37
N GLU A 244 -31.56 -2.93 -7.05
CA GLU A 244 -31.27 -1.73 -6.28
C GLU A 244 -29.75 -1.61 -6.10
N TYR A 245 -29.19 -0.44 -6.42
CA TYR A 245 -27.76 -0.20 -6.29
C TYR A 245 -27.45 1.21 -5.81
N ARG A 246 -26.28 1.34 -5.19
CA ARG A 246 -25.67 2.61 -4.80
C ARG A 246 -24.18 2.57 -5.11
N ILE A 247 -23.67 3.59 -5.78
CA ILE A 247 -22.25 3.81 -6.04
C ILE A 247 -21.85 5.14 -5.38
N CYS A 248 -20.97 5.06 -4.40
CA CYS A 248 -20.42 6.23 -3.72
C CYS A 248 -19.10 6.64 -4.40
N GLY A 249 -19.16 7.64 -5.27
CA GLY A 249 -18.00 8.35 -5.82
C GLY A 249 -17.91 9.78 -5.28
N TYR A 250 -17.51 10.75 -6.11
CA TYR A 250 -17.63 12.18 -5.79
C TYR A 250 -19.08 12.60 -5.56
N LYS A 251 -20.00 11.96 -6.28
CA LYS A 251 -21.44 12.02 -6.06
C LYS A 251 -21.97 10.62 -5.84
N THR A 252 -23.06 10.50 -5.08
CA THR A 252 -23.76 9.22 -4.96
C THR A 252 -24.65 9.02 -6.18
N ILE A 253 -24.40 7.95 -6.93
CA ILE A 253 -25.30 7.41 -7.95
C ILE A 253 -26.14 6.33 -7.26
N ALA A 254 -27.45 6.40 -7.39
CA ALA A 254 -28.33 5.34 -6.90
C ALA A 254 -29.46 5.13 -7.90
N GLY A 255 -29.94 3.90 -7.99
CA GLY A 255 -31.06 3.56 -8.86
C GLY A 255 -31.69 2.24 -8.46
N THR A 256 -32.92 2.08 -8.92
CA THR A 256 -33.70 0.84 -8.79
C THR A 256 -34.44 0.62 -10.10
N GLY A 257 -34.41 -0.60 -10.63
CA GLY A 257 -35.11 -0.94 -11.86
C GLY A 257 -34.82 -2.35 -12.35
N PRO A 258 -35.50 -2.77 -13.43
CA PRO A 258 -35.27 -4.07 -14.05
C PRO A 258 -33.81 -4.26 -14.47
N LEU A 259 -33.25 -5.44 -14.20
CA LEU A 259 -31.88 -5.78 -14.59
C LEU A 259 -31.65 -5.66 -16.11
N ASP A 260 -32.69 -5.89 -16.91
CA ASP A 260 -32.62 -5.85 -18.37
C ASP A 260 -32.27 -4.45 -18.90
N ASP A 261 -32.61 -3.38 -18.17
CA ASP A 261 -32.27 -2.00 -18.51
C ASP A 261 -30.76 -1.74 -18.51
N LEU A 262 -29.97 -2.57 -17.81
CA LEU A 262 -28.51 -2.44 -17.73
C LEU A 262 -27.78 -3.22 -18.83
N THR A 263 -28.48 -4.08 -19.59
CA THR A 263 -27.84 -5.03 -20.52
C THR A 263 -27.18 -4.36 -21.72
N GLU A 264 -27.58 -3.14 -22.09
CA GLU A 264 -26.90 -2.33 -23.11
C GLU A 264 -25.50 -1.89 -22.66
N GLY A 265 -25.35 -1.57 -21.37
CA GLY A 265 -24.07 -1.18 -20.76
C GLY A 265 -23.19 -2.34 -20.33
N SER A 266 -23.60 -3.59 -20.59
CA SER A 266 -22.96 -4.83 -20.09
C SER A 266 -21.46 -4.90 -20.39
N ASP A 267 -21.06 -4.58 -21.62
CA ASP A 267 -19.64 -4.64 -22.02
C ASP A 267 -18.79 -3.58 -21.32
N ILE A 268 -19.35 -2.39 -21.10
CA ILE A 268 -18.65 -1.30 -20.41
C ILE A 268 -18.49 -1.66 -18.93
N LEU A 269 -19.56 -2.15 -18.28
CA LEU A 269 -19.52 -2.65 -16.91
C LEU A 269 -18.47 -3.75 -16.73
N TYR A 270 -18.50 -4.75 -17.61
CA TYR A 270 -17.57 -5.87 -17.53
C TYR A 270 -16.11 -5.43 -17.67
N LYS A 271 -15.81 -4.56 -18.64
CA LYS A 271 -14.46 -3.99 -18.83
C LYS A 271 -14.01 -3.19 -17.61
N LEU A 272 -14.90 -2.36 -17.06
CA LEU A 272 -14.64 -1.53 -15.91
C LEU A 272 -14.25 -2.37 -14.68
N VAL A 273 -15.06 -3.39 -14.37
CA VAL A 273 -14.83 -4.26 -13.21
C VAL A 273 -13.59 -5.12 -13.43
N THR A 274 -13.39 -5.65 -14.64
CA THR A 274 -12.17 -6.41 -14.96
C THR A 274 -10.92 -5.56 -14.79
N TRP A 275 -10.97 -4.27 -15.12
CA TRP A 275 -9.84 -3.37 -14.85
C TRP A 275 -9.64 -3.09 -13.35
N ALA A 276 -10.72 -2.87 -12.61
CA ALA A 276 -10.66 -2.52 -11.20
C ALA A 276 -10.23 -3.70 -10.29
N TYR A 277 -10.66 -4.92 -10.63
CA TYR A 277 -10.44 -6.14 -9.82
C TYR A 277 -9.47 -7.15 -10.46
N GLY A 278 -9.08 -6.98 -11.72
CA GLY A 278 -8.15 -7.87 -12.41
C GLY A 278 -6.71 -7.71 -11.94
N ASP A 279 -5.75 -7.79 -12.85
CA ASP A 279 -4.33 -7.76 -12.50
C ASP A 279 -3.93 -6.47 -11.77
N GLY A 280 -3.38 -6.63 -10.56
CA GLY A 280 -3.09 -5.52 -9.65
C GLY A 280 -4.33 -4.71 -9.26
N GLY A 281 -5.50 -5.34 -9.21
CA GLY A 281 -6.73 -4.76 -8.67
C GLY A 281 -6.54 -4.35 -7.21
N ASN A 282 -7.10 -3.20 -6.82
CA ASN A 282 -7.00 -2.67 -5.46
C ASN A 282 -8.13 -1.67 -5.19
N ALA A 283 -8.25 -1.25 -3.92
CA ALA A 283 -9.26 -0.29 -3.48
C ALA A 283 -9.16 1.06 -4.22
N ASP A 284 -7.94 1.53 -4.54
CA ASP A 284 -7.73 2.80 -5.24
C ASP A 284 -8.34 2.79 -6.65
N LYS A 285 -8.16 1.71 -7.42
CA LYS A 285 -8.77 1.55 -8.74
C LYS A 285 -10.29 1.55 -8.67
N ILE A 286 -10.86 0.86 -7.67
CA ILE A 286 -12.31 0.83 -7.44
C ILE A 286 -12.83 2.22 -7.09
N GLY A 287 -12.18 2.90 -6.13
CA GLY A 287 -12.53 4.25 -5.72
C GLY A 287 -12.46 5.25 -6.88
N LEU A 288 -11.37 5.21 -7.65
CA LEU A 288 -11.20 6.07 -8.83
C LEU A 288 -12.25 5.80 -9.91
N ALA A 289 -12.53 4.52 -10.19
CA ALA A 289 -13.59 4.14 -11.11
C ALA A 289 -14.94 4.72 -10.70
N ARG A 290 -15.34 4.56 -9.43
CA ARG A 290 -16.60 5.11 -8.89
C ARG A 290 -16.62 6.64 -8.94
N ASN A 291 -15.51 7.29 -8.62
CA ASN A 291 -15.37 8.74 -8.66
C ASN A 291 -15.60 9.28 -10.07
N VAL A 292 -14.90 8.74 -11.07
CA VAL A 292 -15.08 9.16 -12.46
C VAL A 292 -16.48 8.82 -12.94
N LEU A 293 -17.00 7.62 -12.65
CA LEU A 293 -18.36 7.20 -13.02
C LEU A 293 -19.41 8.21 -12.53
N SER A 294 -19.28 8.68 -11.27
CA SER A 294 -20.17 9.67 -10.66
C SER A 294 -20.17 11.07 -11.29
N LEU A 295 -19.23 11.35 -12.19
CA LEU A 295 -19.19 12.60 -12.95
C LEU A 295 -19.96 12.52 -14.28
N TYR A 296 -20.06 11.32 -14.86
CA TYR A 296 -20.64 11.13 -16.19
C TYR A 296 -22.09 10.65 -16.15
N ILE A 297 -22.46 9.84 -15.15
CA ILE A 297 -23.80 9.25 -15.09
C ILE A 297 -24.50 9.53 -13.76
N THR A 298 -25.82 9.59 -13.81
CA THR A 298 -26.71 9.65 -12.64
C THR A 298 -27.32 8.29 -12.29
N GLU A 299 -27.38 7.37 -13.25
CA GLU A 299 -27.92 6.02 -13.14
C GLU A 299 -27.11 5.07 -14.04
N LEU A 300 -26.90 3.82 -13.62
CA LEU A 300 -26.16 2.78 -14.36
C LEU A 300 -26.74 2.49 -15.75
N LYS A 301 -28.05 2.62 -15.95
CA LYS A 301 -28.69 2.41 -17.27
C LYS A 301 -28.18 3.39 -18.34
N ASN A 302 -27.67 4.56 -17.91
CA ASN A 302 -27.14 5.58 -18.82
C ASN A 302 -25.70 5.28 -19.26
N LEU A 303 -25.07 4.21 -18.76
CA LEU A 303 -23.67 3.90 -19.03
C LEU A 303 -23.39 3.65 -20.52
N SER A 304 -24.33 3.05 -21.26
CA SER A 304 -24.21 2.81 -22.70
C SER A 304 -24.06 4.09 -23.51
N ASN A 305 -24.58 5.22 -23.01
CA ASN A 305 -24.48 6.52 -23.66
C ASN A 305 -23.09 7.17 -23.53
N HIS A 306 -22.22 6.63 -22.68
CA HIS A 306 -20.93 7.21 -22.32
C HIS A 306 -19.77 6.21 -22.46
N PRO A 307 -19.48 5.70 -23.68
CA PRO A 307 -18.38 4.76 -23.91
C PRO A 307 -16.99 5.34 -23.55
N GLU A 308 -16.85 6.66 -23.53
CA GLU A 308 -15.62 7.38 -23.18
C GLU A 308 -15.20 7.24 -21.71
N ILE A 309 -16.10 6.80 -20.82
CA ILE A 309 -15.82 6.65 -19.37
C ILE A 309 -14.63 5.74 -19.11
N ILE A 310 -14.47 4.66 -19.87
CA ILE A 310 -13.33 3.75 -19.70
C ILE A 310 -12.01 4.49 -19.95
N HIS A 311 -11.94 5.29 -21.01
CA HIS A 311 -10.76 6.09 -21.31
C HIS A 311 -10.52 7.17 -20.25
N ALA A 312 -11.60 7.83 -19.78
CA ALA A 312 -11.51 8.82 -18.72
C ALA A 312 -10.95 8.20 -17.43
N ILE A 313 -11.39 7.00 -17.06
CA ILE A 313 -10.89 6.27 -15.89
C ILE A 313 -9.41 5.93 -16.04
N HIS A 314 -9.01 5.37 -17.19
CA HIS A 314 -7.59 5.07 -17.43
C HIS A 314 -6.73 6.33 -17.37
N SER A 315 -7.15 7.43 -17.99
CA SER A 315 -6.43 8.70 -17.98
C SER A 315 -6.31 9.27 -16.56
N ASN A 316 -7.41 9.28 -15.79
CA ASN A 316 -7.40 9.73 -14.39
C ASN A 316 -6.48 8.86 -13.52
N TYR A 317 -6.44 7.54 -13.75
CA TYR A 317 -5.53 6.67 -13.03
C TYR A 317 -4.05 6.93 -13.38
N GLN A 318 -3.74 7.25 -14.63
CA GLN A 318 -2.37 7.66 -15.00
C GLN A 318 -1.96 8.98 -14.33
N ILE A 319 -2.89 9.94 -14.23
CA ILE A 319 -2.66 11.19 -13.50
C ILE A 319 -2.44 10.92 -12.01
N TYR A 320 -3.30 10.12 -11.38
CA TYR A 320 -3.16 9.68 -9.99
C TYR A 320 -1.79 9.06 -9.70
N LEU A 321 -1.34 8.12 -10.57
CA LEU A 321 -0.01 7.53 -10.43
C LEU A 321 1.11 8.57 -10.57
N LYS A 322 0.99 9.52 -11.51
CA LYS A 322 1.98 10.58 -11.71
C LYS A 322 2.07 11.53 -10.52
N GLU A 323 0.94 12.00 -9.99
CA GLU A 323 0.88 12.89 -8.83
C GLU A 323 1.46 12.21 -7.57
N ASN A 324 1.19 10.92 -7.38
CA ASN A 324 1.78 10.15 -6.29
C ASN A 324 3.30 10.02 -6.42
N VAL A 325 3.82 9.80 -7.63
CA VAL A 325 5.28 9.77 -7.88
C VAL A 325 5.89 11.14 -7.67
N GLU A 326 5.26 12.21 -8.14
CA GLU A 326 5.72 13.59 -7.93
C GLU A 326 5.76 13.94 -6.44
N SER A 327 4.72 13.59 -5.68
CA SER A 327 4.67 13.77 -4.22
C SER A 327 5.78 13.00 -3.50
N TYR A 328 6.05 11.76 -3.92
CA TYR A 328 7.17 10.97 -3.39
C TYR A 328 8.53 11.62 -3.70
N LEU A 329 8.74 12.10 -4.93
CA LEU A 329 9.96 12.81 -5.31
C LEU A 329 10.13 14.13 -4.55
N GLU A 330 9.03 14.86 -4.31
CA GLU A 330 9.04 16.08 -3.51
C GLU A 330 9.46 15.80 -2.05
N VAL A 331 8.90 14.76 -1.43
CA VAL A 331 9.29 14.32 -0.07
C VAL A 331 10.78 13.95 -0.05
N LYS A 332 11.26 13.21 -1.05
CA LYS A 332 12.67 12.86 -1.19
C LYS A 332 13.57 14.09 -1.38
N GLY A 333 13.11 15.09 -2.13
CA GLY A 333 13.75 16.39 -2.25
C GLY A 333 13.89 17.10 -0.91
N LYS A 334 12.80 17.18 -0.13
CA LYS A 334 12.79 17.78 1.21
C LYS A 334 13.77 17.10 2.18
N ILE A 335 13.91 15.77 2.10
CA ILE A 335 14.93 15.06 2.90
C ILE A 335 16.32 15.51 2.49
N THR A 336 16.59 15.64 1.19
CA THR A 336 17.88 16.11 0.69
C THR A 336 18.20 17.51 1.23
N ASP A 337 17.22 18.41 1.25
CA ASP A 337 17.38 19.75 1.82
C ASP A 337 17.69 19.70 3.33
N ILE A 338 16.97 18.87 4.10
CA ILE A 338 17.24 18.67 5.54
C ILE A 338 18.66 18.12 5.76
N LEU A 339 19.12 17.19 4.91
CA LEU A 339 20.47 16.63 5.00
C LEU A 339 21.53 17.69 4.67
N VAL A 340 21.30 18.53 3.67
CA VAL A 340 22.18 19.66 3.34
C VAL A 340 22.26 20.65 4.50
N ASP A 341 21.13 20.97 5.14
CA ASP A 341 21.09 21.81 6.33
C ASP A 341 21.84 21.16 7.52
N ALA A 342 21.75 19.84 7.67
CA ALA A 342 22.49 19.11 8.69
C ALA A 342 24.03 19.16 8.46
N VAL A 343 24.47 19.09 7.19
CA VAL A 343 25.88 19.30 6.82
C VAL A 343 26.31 20.72 7.18
N LYS A 344 25.53 21.74 6.80
CA LYS A 344 25.83 23.14 7.14
C LYS A 344 25.93 23.36 8.65
N LYS A 345 24.99 22.81 9.41
CA LYS A 345 25.01 22.91 10.89
C LYS A 345 26.22 22.21 11.51
N THR A 346 26.76 21.18 10.86
CA THR A 346 28.02 20.55 11.26
C THR A 346 29.20 21.50 11.07
N HIS A 347 29.27 22.22 9.95
CA HIS A 347 30.27 23.26 9.73
C HIS A 347 30.14 24.39 10.76
N ASP A 348 28.92 24.85 11.06
CA ASP A 348 28.69 25.88 12.09
C ASP A 348 29.19 25.42 13.48
N LEU A 349 29.02 24.14 13.82
CA LEU A 349 29.56 23.56 15.07
C LEU A 349 31.11 23.54 15.09
N VAL A 350 31.75 23.30 13.94
CA VAL A 350 33.21 23.39 13.80
C VAL A 350 33.67 24.84 13.97
N ASP A 351 33.02 25.79 13.31
CA ASP A 351 33.36 27.22 13.41
C ASP A 351 33.18 27.74 14.84
N SER A 352 32.09 27.38 15.51
CA SER A 352 31.87 27.70 16.92
C SER A 352 32.97 27.13 17.84
N PHE A 353 33.46 25.92 17.52
CA PHE A 353 34.58 25.32 18.24
C PHE A 353 35.90 26.06 17.99
N ILE A 354 36.16 26.46 16.74
CA ILE A 354 37.32 27.27 16.38
C ILE A 354 37.30 28.62 17.11
N ASP A 355 36.15 29.29 17.18
CA ASP A 355 36.03 30.57 17.87
C ASP A 355 36.25 30.44 19.38
N SER A 356 35.79 29.34 19.98
CA SER A 356 36.11 29.01 21.38
C SER A 356 37.62 28.86 21.62
N LEU A 357 38.35 28.26 20.67
CA LEU A 357 39.80 28.11 20.71
C LEU A 357 40.52 29.44 20.53
N LYS A 358 40.11 30.27 19.56
CA LYS A 358 40.66 31.62 19.36
C LYS A 358 40.55 32.44 20.65
N ASN A 359 39.41 32.39 21.31
CA ASN A 359 39.21 33.08 22.58
C ASN A 359 40.18 32.58 23.66
N GLY A 360 40.39 31.26 23.76
CA GLY A 360 41.40 30.68 24.65
C GLY A 360 42.82 31.19 24.35
N ILE A 361 43.20 31.30 23.08
CA ILE A 361 44.50 31.87 22.67
C ILE A 361 44.60 33.34 23.06
N PHE A 362 43.56 34.15 22.84
CA PHE A 362 43.55 35.56 23.23
C PHE A 362 43.75 35.74 24.73
N VAL A 363 43.08 34.92 25.56
CA VAL A 363 43.26 34.97 27.01
C VAL A 363 44.70 34.66 27.40
N LEU A 364 45.33 33.65 26.79
CA LEU A 364 46.75 33.35 27.01
C LEU A 364 47.66 34.50 26.58
N LEU A 365 47.41 35.09 25.41
CA LEU A 365 48.20 36.21 24.88
C LEU A 365 48.09 37.44 25.79
N THR A 366 46.88 37.80 26.22
CA THR A 366 46.64 38.91 27.15
C THR A 366 47.34 38.66 28.48
N PHE A 367 47.28 37.44 29.02
CA PHE A 367 48.01 37.09 30.24
C PHE A 367 49.52 37.28 30.08
N VAL A 368 50.12 36.74 29.02
CA VAL A 368 51.57 36.89 28.75
C VAL A 368 51.95 38.36 28.63
N LEU A 369 51.17 39.15 27.86
CA LEU A 369 51.42 40.57 27.69
C LEU A 369 51.33 41.31 29.02
N THR A 370 50.31 41.05 29.85
CA THR A 370 50.18 41.67 31.18
C THR A 370 51.35 41.32 32.08
N VAL A 371 51.78 40.05 32.14
CA VAL A 371 52.91 39.63 32.97
C VAL A 371 54.21 40.32 32.52
N VAL A 372 54.47 40.36 31.21
CA VAL A 372 55.68 41.01 30.66
C VAL A 372 55.67 42.52 30.89
N VAL A 373 54.54 43.19 30.64
CA VAL A 373 54.41 44.64 30.80
C VAL A 373 54.51 45.06 32.26
N VAL A 374 53.76 44.40 33.15
CA VAL A 374 53.71 44.78 34.58
C VAL A 374 55.05 44.55 35.27
N ASN A 375 55.73 43.43 35.00
CA ASN A 375 57.00 43.12 35.64
C ASN A 375 58.21 43.70 34.91
N GLY A 376 58.10 43.95 33.60
CA GLY A 376 59.15 44.62 32.81
C GLY A 376 59.23 46.13 33.07
N LEU A 377 58.12 46.79 33.41
CA LEU A 377 58.09 48.23 33.73
C LEU A 377 58.42 48.55 35.19
N LYS A 378 58.41 47.57 36.10
CA LYS A 378 58.54 47.80 37.55
C LYS A 378 59.98 47.88 38.08
N ASP A 379 60.99 47.90 37.21
CA ASP A 379 62.44 47.82 37.58
C ASP A 379 62.80 46.67 38.53
N THR A 380 61.93 45.67 38.65
CA THR A 380 62.28 44.37 39.22
C THR A 380 63.20 43.66 38.24
N SER A 381 64.35 43.17 38.71
CA SER A 381 65.31 42.40 37.90
C SER A 381 64.59 41.38 37.02
N THR A 382 65.07 41.16 35.80
CA THR A 382 64.50 40.22 34.80
C THR A 382 64.23 38.81 35.34
N SER A 383 64.85 38.43 36.46
CA SER A 383 64.55 37.23 37.26
C SER A 383 63.15 37.19 37.90
N ALA A 384 62.44 38.32 38.03
CA ALA A 384 61.08 38.38 38.58
C ALA A 384 60.01 37.88 37.58
N ILE A 385 60.23 38.09 36.27
CA ILE A 385 59.29 37.70 35.20
C ILE A 385 59.18 36.17 35.09
N PHE A 386 60.28 35.46 35.32
CA PHE A 386 60.37 33.99 35.23
C PHE A 386 60.45 33.31 36.61
N SER A 387 59.92 33.95 37.66
CA SER A 387 59.92 33.36 39.01
C SER A 387 59.11 32.06 39.08
N SER A 388 59.50 31.16 39.99
CA SER A 388 58.83 29.87 40.24
C SER A 388 57.32 30.03 40.52
N THR A 389 56.91 31.14 41.15
CA THR A 389 55.49 31.44 41.41
C THR A 389 54.69 31.65 40.13
N TYR A 390 55.24 32.36 39.13
CA TYR A 390 54.54 32.62 37.87
C TYR A 390 54.42 31.37 36.99
N ILE A 391 55.38 30.45 37.05
CA ILE A 391 55.28 29.15 36.38
C ILE A 391 54.05 28.39 36.87
N TRP A 392 53.81 28.33 38.19
CA TRP A 392 52.62 27.67 38.74
C TRP A 392 51.33 28.34 38.30
N VAL A 393 51.29 29.67 38.22
CA VAL A 393 50.12 30.41 37.70
C VAL A 393 49.87 30.07 36.22
N VAL A 394 50.91 30.04 35.39
CA VAL A 394 50.82 29.66 33.96
C VAL A 394 50.31 28.22 33.82
N VAL A 395 50.86 27.28 34.58
CA VAL A 395 50.45 25.87 34.53
C VAL A 395 48.98 25.71 34.92
N ILE A 396 48.53 26.37 35.99
CA ILE A 396 47.12 26.32 36.42
C ILE A 396 46.21 26.94 35.35
N LEU A 397 46.59 28.10 34.79
CA LEU A 397 45.83 28.76 33.72
C LEU A 397 45.71 27.87 32.47
N CYS A 398 46.83 27.26 32.04
CA CYS A 398 46.84 26.32 30.93
C CYS A 398 45.99 25.08 31.19
N LEU A 399 45.99 24.57 32.42
CA LEU A 399 45.19 23.41 32.82
C LEU A 399 43.69 23.74 32.77
N LEU A 400 43.27 24.87 33.34
CA LEU A 400 41.87 25.32 33.30
C LEU A 400 41.38 25.54 31.86
N MET A 401 42.18 26.19 31.02
CA MET A 401 41.83 26.42 29.62
C MET A 401 41.80 25.13 28.81
N SER A 402 42.69 24.18 29.11
CA SER A 402 42.66 22.86 28.47
C SER A 402 41.39 22.09 28.84
N ILE A 403 40.97 22.11 30.12
CA ILE A 403 39.69 21.53 30.54
C ILE A 403 38.52 22.16 29.76
N TRP A 404 38.52 23.48 29.60
CA TRP A 404 37.51 24.18 28.81
C TRP A 404 37.47 23.72 27.35
N VAL A 405 38.62 23.65 26.67
CA VAL A 405 38.71 23.19 25.27
C VAL A 405 38.25 21.73 25.11
N PHE A 406 38.62 20.85 26.05
CA PHE A 406 38.13 19.47 26.07
C PHE A 406 36.60 19.39 26.29
N SER A 407 36.07 20.20 27.20
CA SER A 407 34.61 20.31 27.44
C SER A 407 33.88 20.83 26.20
N ALA A 408 34.39 21.89 25.56
CA ALA A 408 33.83 22.45 24.33
C ALA A 408 33.77 21.42 23.20
N ARG A 409 34.84 20.63 23.02
CA ARG A 409 34.85 19.53 22.04
C ARG A 409 33.76 18.50 22.33
N SER A 410 33.65 18.05 23.58
CA SER A 410 32.64 17.06 23.98
C SER A 410 31.23 17.60 23.79
N SER A 411 31.02 18.88 24.10
CA SER A 411 29.75 19.58 23.91
C SER A 411 29.36 19.63 22.43
N SER A 412 30.28 20.00 21.52
CA SER A 412 30.01 20.02 20.08
C SER A 412 29.62 18.63 19.53
N LEU A 413 30.31 17.57 19.96
CA LEU A 413 29.98 16.20 19.56
C LEU A 413 28.59 15.78 20.08
N SER A 414 28.28 16.09 21.34
CA SER A 414 26.97 15.76 21.92
C SER A 414 25.84 16.57 21.28
N GLN A 415 26.07 17.83 20.94
CA GLN A 415 25.09 18.66 20.24
C GLN A 415 24.81 18.13 18.83
N PHE A 416 25.86 17.69 18.13
CA PHE A 416 25.73 17.00 16.85
C PHE A 416 24.88 15.73 16.96
N ASP A 417 25.23 14.83 17.88
CA ASP A 417 24.53 13.55 18.04
C ASP A 417 23.04 13.78 18.36
N ARG A 418 22.72 14.71 19.28
CA ARG A 418 21.33 15.09 19.61
C ARG A 418 20.56 15.71 18.43
N ALA A 419 21.23 16.53 17.62
CA ALA A 419 20.60 17.17 16.47
C ALA A 419 20.23 16.12 15.40
N PHE A 420 21.13 15.17 15.13
CA PHE A 420 20.88 14.08 14.19
C PHE A 420 19.78 13.13 14.69
N ASP A 421 19.79 12.76 15.97
CA ASP A 421 18.74 11.92 16.55
C ASP A 421 17.37 12.62 16.46
N SER A 422 17.31 13.94 16.68
CA SER A 422 16.07 14.71 16.50
C SER A 422 15.60 14.77 15.05
N ILE A 423 16.51 14.88 14.07
CA ILE A 423 16.17 14.83 12.64
C ILE A 423 15.61 13.45 12.29
N GLU A 424 16.23 12.38 12.78
CA GLU A 424 15.78 11.00 12.58
C GLU A 424 14.36 10.80 13.09
N GLU A 425 14.06 11.24 14.31
CA GLU A 425 12.74 11.13 14.92
C GLU A 425 11.68 11.93 14.15
N LEU A 426 12.00 13.16 13.73
CA LEU A 426 11.11 14.00 12.94
C LEU A 426 10.79 13.37 11.58
N LEU A 427 11.80 12.80 10.90
CA LEU A 427 11.63 12.11 9.63
C LEU A 427 10.74 10.87 9.79
N LYS A 428 11.04 10.03 10.79
CA LYS A 428 10.28 8.81 11.07
C LYS A 428 8.84 9.12 11.43
N ARG A 429 8.56 10.19 12.19
CA ARG A 429 7.19 10.53 12.59
C ARG A 429 6.37 11.16 11.48
N ASN A 430 6.94 12.12 10.75
CA ASN A 430 6.16 12.94 9.83
C ASN A 430 6.02 12.31 8.43
N TYR A 431 6.91 11.37 8.06
CA TYR A 431 6.94 10.80 6.71
C TYR A 431 6.72 9.28 6.65
N HIS A 432 6.33 8.63 7.77
CA HIS A 432 6.04 7.18 7.81
C HIS A 432 4.95 6.75 6.81
N GLY A 433 4.02 7.64 6.46
CA GLY A 433 2.95 7.34 5.50
C GLY A 433 3.41 7.28 4.04
N VAL A 434 4.58 7.83 3.72
CA VAL A 434 5.10 7.95 2.34
C VAL A 434 6.41 7.19 2.16
N LEU A 435 7.24 7.15 3.21
CA LEU A 435 8.57 6.53 3.18
C LEU A 435 8.62 5.29 4.07
N GLN A 436 9.36 4.30 3.61
CA GLN A 436 9.72 3.17 4.46
C GLN A 436 10.84 3.57 5.43
N LEU A 437 10.79 3.04 6.65
CA LEU A 437 11.82 3.26 7.69
C LEU A 437 13.24 2.98 7.18
N ALA A 438 13.41 1.93 6.38
CA ALA A 438 14.70 1.57 5.79
C ALA A 438 15.24 2.64 4.82
N GLU A 439 14.38 3.37 4.12
CA GLU A 439 14.82 4.44 3.22
C GLU A 439 15.34 5.65 3.99
N VAL A 440 14.70 5.98 5.12
CA VAL A 440 15.16 7.04 6.03
C VAL A 440 16.54 6.70 6.59
N ASP A 441 16.72 5.48 7.09
CA ASP A 441 18.01 5.05 7.66
C ASP A 441 19.12 5.03 6.59
N ASN A 442 18.82 4.58 5.37
CA ASN A 442 19.78 4.58 4.25
C ASN A 442 20.18 5.98 3.79
N ALA A 443 19.27 6.96 3.86
CA ALA A 443 19.56 8.35 3.53
C ALA A 443 20.37 9.05 4.63
N LEU A 444 20.01 8.82 5.91
CA LEU A 444 20.56 9.56 7.04
C LEU A 444 21.92 9.01 7.53
N ASN A 445 22.08 7.69 7.61
CA ASN A 445 23.27 7.07 8.22
C ASN A 445 24.59 7.45 7.54
N PRO A 446 24.72 7.44 6.19
CA PRO A 446 25.96 7.84 5.53
C PRO A 446 26.34 9.29 5.84
N VAL A 447 25.36 10.20 5.86
CA VAL A 447 25.56 11.62 6.18
C VAL A 447 25.94 11.80 7.65
N ARG A 448 25.26 11.09 8.57
CA ARG A 448 25.58 11.08 10.00
C ARG A 448 27.02 10.67 10.24
N ILE A 449 27.46 9.55 9.67
CA ILE A 449 28.82 9.02 9.85
C ILE A 449 29.85 10.01 9.28
N SER A 450 29.68 10.43 8.02
CA SER A 450 30.60 11.35 7.34
C SER A 450 30.76 12.67 8.09
N ASN A 451 29.65 13.31 8.47
CA ASN A 451 29.68 14.59 9.18
C ASN A 451 30.27 14.45 10.59
N ARG A 452 29.95 13.36 11.30
CA ARG A 452 30.50 13.09 12.63
C ARG A 452 32.01 12.88 12.58
N ASP A 453 32.49 12.14 11.59
CA ASP A 453 33.92 11.90 11.38
C ASP A 453 34.64 13.18 10.99
N TYR A 454 34.03 14.02 10.14
CA TYR A 454 34.55 15.36 9.82
C TYR A 454 34.69 16.23 11.07
N LEU A 455 33.61 16.38 11.85
CA LEU A 455 33.60 17.15 13.11
C LEU A 455 34.66 16.61 14.08
N ARG A 456 34.71 15.29 14.27
CA ARG A 456 35.70 14.64 15.15
C ARG A 456 37.12 14.90 14.68
N SER A 457 37.40 14.77 13.39
CA SER A 457 38.72 14.98 12.81
C SER A 457 39.18 16.42 13.00
N GLN A 458 38.34 17.39 12.61
CA GLN A 458 38.61 18.82 12.76
C GLN A 458 38.82 19.20 14.23
N SER A 459 37.89 18.85 15.12
CA SER A 459 38.03 19.12 16.55
C SER A 459 39.29 18.47 17.13
N THR A 460 39.69 17.27 16.68
CA THR A 460 40.94 16.64 17.14
C THR A 460 42.17 17.39 16.66
N HIS A 461 42.19 17.82 15.40
CA HIS A 461 43.30 18.61 14.84
C HIS A 461 43.50 19.90 15.65
N TYR A 462 42.43 20.64 15.90
CA TYR A 462 42.46 21.87 16.70
C TYR A 462 42.86 21.65 18.16
N VAL A 463 42.41 20.57 18.81
CA VAL A 463 42.90 20.21 20.15
C VAL A 463 44.41 19.92 20.16
N ARG A 464 44.95 19.27 19.12
CA ARG A 464 46.41 19.06 19.02
C ARG A 464 47.17 20.39 18.86
N VAL A 465 46.66 21.31 18.04
CA VAL A 465 47.22 22.66 17.90
C VAL A 465 47.20 23.40 19.25
N TRP A 466 46.09 23.32 19.98
CA TRP A 466 45.97 23.88 21.33
C TRP A 466 47.02 23.31 22.30
N LEU A 467 47.17 21.99 22.35
CA LEU A 467 48.16 21.33 23.22
C LEU A 467 49.60 21.72 22.85
N LEU A 468 49.89 21.91 21.56
CA LEU A 468 51.20 22.40 21.10
C LEU A 468 51.45 23.83 21.60
N ILE A 469 50.46 24.72 21.50
CA ILE A 469 50.56 26.10 22.03
C ILE A 469 50.81 26.09 23.54
N VAL A 470 50.06 25.28 24.29
CA VAL A 470 50.26 25.12 25.74
C VAL A 470 51.65 24.58 26.07
N LEU A 471 52.13 23.59 25.32
CA LEU A 471 53.48 23.02 25.51
C LEU A 471 54.56 24.07 25.26
N LEU A 472 54.48 24.83 24.16
CA LEU A 472 55.43 25.91 23.84
C LEU A 472 55.42 27.01 24.91
N LEU A 473 54.24 27.35 25.43
CA LEU A 473 54.12 28.35 26.49
C LEU A 473 54.82 27.89 27.78
N ILE A 474 54.56 26.66 28.22
CA ILE A 474 55.17 26.10 29.44
C ILE A 474 56.68 25.96 29.27
N THR A 475 57.16 25.39 28.15
CA THR A 475 58.60 25.23 27.91
C THR A 475 59.31 26.58 27.83
N GLY A 476 58.69 27.59 27.20
CA GLY A 476 59.23 28.96 27.16
C GLY A 476 59.43 29.55 28.55
N PHE A 477 58.45 29.40 29.45
CA PHE A 477 58.57 29.87 30.83
C PHE A 477 59.61 29.09 31.64
N VAL A 478 59.72 27.76 31.45
CA VAL A 478 60.71 26.92 32.12
C VAL A 478 62.14 27.25 31.67
N ILE A 479 62.36 27.37 30.35
CA ILE A 479 63.68 27.73 29.79
C ILE A 479 64.09 29.13 30.28
N GLY A 480 63.16 30.09 30.27
CA GLY A 480 63.39 31.42 30.83
C GLY A 480 63.87 31.33 32.28
N ASN A 481 63.16 30.58 33.13
CA ASN A 481 63.57 30.41 34.53
C ASN A 481 64.96 29.78 34.68
N VAL A 482 65.29 28.73 33.93
CA VAL A 482 66.61 28.07 34.00
C VAL A 482 67.74 29.02 33.58
N LEU A 483 67.58 29.72 32.46
CA LEU A 483 68.59 30.68 31.97
C LEU A 483 68.81 31.84 32.95
N PHE A 484 67.74 32.37 33.53
CA PHE A 484 67.83 33.49 34.48
C PHE A 484 68.29 33.08 35.88
N VAL A 485 67.96 31.86 36.35
CA VAL A 485 68.49 31.31 37.61
C VAL A 485 70.00 31.09 37.49
N GLN A 486 70.49 30.53 36.38
CA GLN A 486 71.93 30.36 36.14
C GLN A 486 72.69 31.70 36.08
N ALA A 487 72.12 32.71 35.43
CA ALA A 487 72.69 34.07 35.40
C ALA A 487 72.75 34.72 36.79
N SER A 488 71.79 34.41 37.67
CA SER A 488 71.75 34.91 39.06
C SER A 488 72.84 34.27 39.94
N THR A 489 73.13 32.98 39.76
CA THR A 489 74.21 32.28 40.48
C THR A 489 75.62 32.70 40.06
N ALA A 490 75.84 33.10 38.81
CA ALA A 490 77.15 33.57 38.34
C ALA A 490 77.56 34.94 38.93
N SER A 491 76.58 35.76 39.33
CA SER A 491 76.79 37.08 39.97
C SER A 491 77.30 36.96 41.42
N ASN A 492 76.95 35.89 42.14
CA ASN A 492 77.22 35.75 43.58
C ASN A 492 78.60 35.17 43.94
N SER A 493 79.47 34.89 42.96
CA SER A 493 80.80 34.29 43.16
C SER A 493 81.98 35.28 43.26
N ALA A 494 81.74 36.58 43.44
CA ALA A 494 82.81 37.55 43.75
C ALA A 494 83.06 37.64 45.28
N LEU A 495 84.34 37.56 45.68
CA LEU A 495 84.88 37.35 47.04
C LEU A 495 84.33 38.25 48.19
N PRO A 496 84.38 37.77 49.45
CA PRO A 496 84.08 38.57 50.65
C PRO A 496 85.30 39.37 51.14
N LEU A 497 85.09 40.65 51.49
CA LEU A 497 85.99 41.42 52.35
C LEU A 497 85.32 41.65 53.72
N THR A 498 86.03 41.20 54.75
CA THR A 498 85.69 41.24 56.18
C THR A 498 85.63 42.68 56.71
N PRO A 499 84.65 43.05 57.58
CA PRO A 499 84.63 44.36 58.24
C PRO A 499 85.28 44.28 59.64
N THR A 500 86.01 45.32 60.05
CA THR A 500 86.45 45.49 61.45
C THR A 500 86.10 46.88 61.97
N GLN A 501 85.07 46.87 62.82
CA GLN A 501 84.84 47.63 64.06
C GLN A 501 84.65 49.17 64.07
N VAL A 502 83.63 49.54 64.85
CA VAL A 502 83.34 50.85 65.43
C VAL A 502 83.23 50.67 66.95
N PRO A 503 83.56 51.70 67.76
CA PRO A 503 82.85 51.91 69.03
C PRO A 503 82.34 53.37 69.25
N VAL A 504 81.01 53.53 69.31
CA VAL A 504 80.13 54.09 70.39
C VAL A 504 80.70 55.19 71.35
N PRO A 505 79.94 56.17 71.93
CA PRO A 505 78.78 57.01 71.48
C PRO A 505 78.75 58.51 71.98
N ASN A 506 77.86 59.34 71.36
CA ASN A 506 77.00 60.45 71.89
C ASN A 506 77.55 61.67 72.71
N PRO A 507 76.77 62.78 72.90
CA PRO A 507 75.75 63.47 72.08
C PRO A 507 75.90 65.04 72.10
N VAL A 508 74.97 65.81 71.48
CA VAL A 508 74.31 67.06 71.98
C VAL A 508 73.98 68.15 70.91
N ASN A 509 72.67 68.44 70.83
CA ASN A 509 71.88 69.69 70.59
C ASN A 509 71.80 70.50 69.28
N LYS A 510 70.51 70.72 68.92
CA LYS A 510 69.75 71.97 68.57
C LYS A 510 70.15 72.68 67.25
N GLN A 511 69.23 73.22 66.43
CA GLN A 511 67.98 73.92 66.74
C GLN A 511 67.16 74.21 65.43
N ALA A 512 65.82 74.25 65.57
CA ALA A 512 64.79 75.10 64.91
C ALA A 512 64.80 75.29 63.36
N ALA A 513 63.78 74.79 62.61
CA ALA A 513 62.45 75.37 62.30
C ALA A 513 62.46 76.31 61.05
N PRO A 514 61.33 76.63 60.35
CA PRO A 514 59.97 76.07 60.37
C PRO A 514 59.38 75.72 58.97
N SER A 515 58.21 75.07 58.97
CA SER A 515 57.17 74.99 57.91
C SER A 515 56.27 76.27 57.94
N PRO A 516 55.10 76.46 57.24
CA PRO A 516 54.22 75.52 56.49
C PRO A 516 53.46 76.12 55.25
N GLY A 517 52.47 75.38 54.72
CA GLY A 517 51.37 75.87 53.84
C GLY A 517 51.37 75.22 52.44
N THR A 518 50.63 74.18 52.07
CA THR A 518 49.18 73.84 52.05
C THR A 518 48.37 74.50 50.91
N PHE A 519 47.43 73.71 50.37
CA PHE A 519 46.24 74.00 49.52
C PHE A 519 46.45 73.84 48.00
N GLU A 520 45.88 72.78 47.39
CA GLU A 520 44.50 72.57 46.89
C GLU A 520 44.38 72.99 45.42
N HIS A 521 43.71 72.19 44.58
CA HIS A 521 42.75 72.69 43.57
C HIS A 521 42.09 71.55 42.76
N THR A 522 40.76 71.41 42.96
CA THR A 522 39.64 71.42 41.98
C THR A 522 39.59 70.53 40.72
N ASN A 523 38.47 70.31 40.03
CA ASN A 523 36.99 70.24 40.23
C ASN A 523 36.37 70.15 38.80
N GLN A 524 35.06 69.83 38.70
CA GLN A 524 34.15 70.01 37.52
C GLN A 524 34.26 69.00 36.35
N LEU A 525 33.20 68.33 35.84
CA LEU A 525 31.79 68.64 35.50
C LEU A 525 31.65 69.49 34.22
N ASP A 526 31.14 68.91 33.12
CA ASP A 526 30.06 69.56 32.36
C ASP A 526 29.30 68.68 31.34
N ARG A 527 28.05 69.09 31.10
CA ARG A 527 27.02 68.56 30.20
C ARG A 527 27.26 68.95 28.74
N LEU A 528 26.64 68.22 27.78
CA LEU A 528 25.63 68.73 26.82
C LEU A 528 25.28 67.73 25.69
N LYS A 529 23.96 67.59 25.44
CA LYS A 529 23.24 67.07 24.24
C LYS A 529 23.52 67.98 22.99
N PRO A 530 23.04 67.76 21.72
CA PRO A 530 21.77 67.11 21.33
C PRO A 530 21.66 66.42 19.91
N THR A 531 20.45 65.86 19.63
CA THR A 531 19.69 65.83 18.33
C THR A 531 20.28 65.08 17.11
N ASN A 532 19.55 64.35 16.24
CA ASN A 532 18.16 64.33 15.72
C ASN A 532 17.90 62.91 15.09
N ALA A 533 16.71 62.30 15.23
CA ALA A 533 15.56 62.31 14.28
C ALA A 533 15.89 61.68 12.89
N LEU A 534 15.14 60.79 12.23
CA LEU A 534 13.71 60.45 12.14
C LEU A 534 13.60 58.95 11.73
N ASP A 535 12.67 58.17 12.30
CA ASP A 535 11.34 57.81 11.73
C ASP A 535 11.47 56.80 10.55
N ARG A 536 10.77 55.66 10.45
CA ARG A 536 9.34 55.46 10.69
C ARG A 536 8.92 53.98 10.44
N ARG A 537 8.04 53.48 11.33
CA ARG A 537 6.93 52.49 11.16
C ARG A 537 7.21 51.04 10.70
N VAL A 538 6.88 50.00 11.49
CA VAL A 538 5.55 49.50 11.95
C VAL A 538 4.80 48.76 10.83
N ASN A 539 4.73 47.42 10.89
CA ASN A 539 3.54 46.70 11.38
C ASN A 539 3.69 45.16 11.25
N LEU A 540 3.35 44.49 12.34
CA LEU A 540 3.05 43.06 12.43
C LEU A 540 1.64 42.82 11.88
N ARG A 541 1.48 41.78 11.06
CA ARG A 541 0.19 41.20 10.69
C ARG A 541 0.21 39.71 11.02
N HIS A 542 -0.52 39.34 12.06
CA HIS A 542 -1.00 37.97 12.29
C HIS A 542 -2.43 37.90 11.75
N GLY A 543 -2.70 36.90 10.92
CA GLY A 543 -4.04 36.53 10.46
C GLY A 543 -4.08 35.02 10.24
N LYS A 544 -4.92 34.35 11.03
CA LYS A 544 -5.29 32.93 10.94
C LYS A 544 -6.33 32.70 9.83
N SER A 545 -6.39 31.43 9.40
CA SER A 545 -7.54 30.64 8.89
C SER A 545 -8.30 31.15 7.65
N ASP A 546 -8.29 30.36 6.58
CA ASP A 546 -9.27 29.29 6.34
C ASP A 546 -8.60 28.11 5.61
#